data_AF-A0A0U3JBX2-F1
#
_entry.id   AF-A0A0U3JBX2-F1
#
_cell.length_a   1.000
_cell.length_b   1.000
_cell.length_c   1.000
_cell.angle_alpha   90.00
_cell.angle_beta   90.00
_cell.angle_gamma   90.00
#
_symmetry.space_group_name_H-M   'P 1'
#
loop_
_entity.id
_entity.type
_entity.pdbx_description
1 polymer ?
#
loop_
_entity_poly.entity_id
_entity_poly.type
_entity_poly.pdbx_seq_one_letter_code
_entity_poly.pdbx_strand_id
1 'polypeptide(L)'
;MPVISPGYQVDIDGHPVRISGFDDCPREKDEARHAAAQDEKGCIVLSAERSEVKVRLYQPAGAVTETWRIIREKDARQNDIIRLQRPNGALVMQNLQGKESP
;
A
#
# COMPACT_ATOMS: atom_id res chain seq x y z
N MET A 1 9.83 -4.21 9.29
CA MET A 1 9.62 -4.26 7.83
C MET A 1 8.35 -3.51 7.50
N PRO A 2 8.33 -2.56 6.56
CA PRO A 2 7.11 -1.81 6.25
C PRO A 2 6.06 -2.71 5.58
N VAL A 3 4.82 -2.59 6.03
CA VAL A 3 3.69 -3.43 5.57
C VAL A 3 2.49 -2.53 5.34
N ILE A 4 1.80 -2.73 4.22
CA ILE A 4 0.50 -2.12 3.96
C ILE A 4 -0.57 -3.19 4.20
N SER A 5 -1.48 -2.89 5.14
CA SER A 5 -2.59 -3.77 5.49
C SER A 5 -3.56 -3.96 4.32
N PRO A 6 -4.27 -5.10 4.25
CA PRO A 6 -5.33 -5.28 3.27
C PRO A 6 -6.39 -4.18 3.42
N GLY A 7 -6.91 -3.70 2.30
CA GLY A 7 -7.97 -2.69 2.24
C GLY A 7 -7.53 -1.25 2.52
N TYR A 8 -6.21 -1.01 2.65
CA TYR A 8 -5.67 0.34 2.73
C TYR A 8 -6.09 1.17 1.51
N GLN A 9 -6.39 2.46 1.70
CA GLN A 9 -6.81 3.36 0.63
C GLN A 9 -5.65 4.23 0.17
N VAL A 10 -5.45 4.27 -1.14
CA VAL A 10 -4.52 5.17 -1.82
C VAL A 10 -5.26 6.07 -2.79
N ASP A 11 -4.69 7.22 -3.11
CA ASP A 11 -5.18 8.04 -4.21
C ASP A 11 -4.60 7.52 -5.53
N ILE A 12 -5.48 7.22 -6.47
CA ILE A 12 -5.15 6.88 -7.84
C ILE A 12 -6.01 7.73 -8.77
N ASP A 13 -5.33 8.57 -9.55
CA ASP A 13 -5.98 9.46 -10.52
C ASP A 13 -7.05 10.36 -9.88
N GLY A 14 -6.84 10.79 -8.61
CA GLY A 14 -7.77 11.65 -7.85
C GLY A 14 -8.91 10.89 -7.16
N HIS A 15 -8.87 9.56 -7.14
CA HIS A 15 -9.89 8.72 -6.54
C HIS A 15 -9.32 7.82 -5.44
N PRO A 16 -10.02 7.70 -4.28
CA PRO A 16 -9.63 6.75 -3.25
C PRO A 16 -9.90 5.32 -3.73
N VAL A 17 -8.82 4.54 -3.86
CA VAL A 17 -8.86 3.14 -4.27
C VAL A 17 -8.35 2.26 -3.13
N ARG A 18 -9.15 1.26 -2.75
CA ARG A 18 -8.71 0.22 -1.80
C ARG A 18 -7.76 -0.74 -2.49
N ILE A 19 -6.71 -1.13 -1.77
CA ILE A 19 -5.70 -2.07 -2.25
C ILE A 19 -5.48 -3.23 -1.29
N SER A 20 -5.14 -4.38 -1.83
CA SER A 20 -4.62 -5.52 -1.06
C SER A 20 -3.40 -6.10 -1.74
N GLY A 21 -2.55 -6.77 -0.97
CA GLY A 21 -1.43 -7.52 -1.52
C GLY A 21 -1.73 -9.00 -1.60
N PHE A 22 -0.68 -9.77 -1.79
CA PHE A 22 -0.75 -11.23 -1.88
C PHE A 22 0.18 -11.90 -0.86
N ASP A 23 0.87 -11.10 -0.04
CA ASP A 23 1.78 -11.62 0.96
C ASP A 23 1.01 -11.97 2.24
N ASP A 24 1.51 -12.95 2.98
CA ASP A 24 1.02 -13.22 4.33
C ASP A 24 1.28 -11.99 5.21
N CYS A 25 0.23 -11.56 5.90
CA CYS A 25 0.37 -10.51 6.89
C CYS A 25 1.26 -11.01 8.04
N PRO A 26 2.34 -10.30 8.38
CA PRO A 26 3.20 -10.73 9.47
C PRO A 26 2.39 -10.80 10.76
N ARG A 27 2.53 -11.93 11.45
CA ARG A 27 1.92 -12.16 12.76
C ARG A 27 2.78 -11.52 13.83
N GLU A 28 2.64 -10.22 14.05
CA GLU A 28 3.17 -9.60 15.27
C GLU A 28 2.04 -9.22 16.23
N LYS A 29 2.32 -9.47 17.52
CA LYS A 29 1.39 -9.37 18.65
C LYS A 29 0.84 -7.94 18.75
N ASP A 30 -0.49 -7.87 18.86
CA ASP A 30 -1.32 -6.84 19.49
C ASP A 30 -1.85 -5.60 18.75
N GLU A 31 -1.35 -5.10 17.61
CA GLU A 31 -1.95 -3.85 17.07
C GLU A 31 -2.11 -3.80 15.55
N ALA A 32 -3.05 -4.57 14.99
CA ALA A 32 -3.67 -4.22 13.70
C ALA A 32 -4.99 -4.96 13.45
N ARG A 33 -5.94 -4.92 14.39
CA ARG A 33 -7.36 -5.20 14.07
C ARG A 33 -7.99 -3.97 13.39
N HIS A 34 -7.45 -3.61 12.24
CA HIS A 34 -8.20 -2.90 11.20
C HIS A 34 -8.22 -3.84 10.00
N ALA A 35 -8.89 -4.98 10.17
CA ALA A 35 -9.30 -5.81 9.05
C ALA A 35 -10.34 -4.97 8.27
N ALA A 36 -9.87 -4.17 7.33
CA ALA A 36 -10.73 -3.62 6.30
C ALA A 36 -11.37 -4.81 5.57
N ALA A 37 -12.70 -4.84 5.61
CA ALA A 37 -13.64 -5.72 4.91
C ALA A 37 -13.19 -7.18 4.68
N GLN A 38 -14.01 -8.13 5.16
CA GLN A 38 -13.78 -9.59 5.18
C GLN A 38 -13.37 -10.27 3.84
N ASP A 39 -13.37 -9.56 2.72
CA ASP A 39 -12.99 -10.04 1.39
C ASP A 39 -11.57 -9.62 0.93
N GLU A 40 -10.95 -8.65 1.60
CA GLU A 40 -9.61 -8.13 1.25
C GLU A 40 -8.55 -8.91 2.04
N LYS A 41 -7.94 -9.90 1.37
CA LYS A 41 -6.96 -10.82 1.97
C LYS A 41 -5.58 -10.52 1.41
N GLY A 42 -4.58 -10.43 2.28
CA GLY A 42 -3.16 -10.31 1.89
C GLY A 42 -2.59 -8.91 2.09
N CYS A 43 -1.43 -8.86 2.72
CA CYS A 43 -0.67 -7.65 2.95
C CYS A 43 0.23 -7.35 1.75
N ILE A 44 0.63 -6.09 1.60
CA ILE A 44 1.72 -5.70 0.71
C ILE A 44 2.96 -5.53 1.57
N VAL A 45 3.92 -6.46 1.44
CA VAL A 45 5.15 -6.47 2.22
C VAL A 45 6.28 -5.82 1.42
N LEU A 46 6.85 -4.74 1.98
CA LEU A 46 7.90 -3.92 1.37
C LEU A 46 9.28 -4.28 1.94
N SER A 47 9.68 -5.56 1.86
CA SER A 47 10.99 -6.01 2.33
C SER A 47 12.14 -5.30 1.61
N ALA A 48 13.30 -5.15 2.26
CA ALA A 48 14.43 -4.40 1.70
C ALA A 48 14.91 -4.94 0.34
N GLU A 49 14.91 -6.27 0.18
CA GLU A 49 15.36 -6.97 -1.03
C GLU A 49 14.38 -6.90 -2.21
N ARG A 50 13.16 -6.39 -1.99
CA ARG A 50 12.10 -6.44 -3.00
C ARG A 50 12.05 -5.16 -3.81
N SER A 51 12.15 -5.27 -5.14
CA SER A 51 12.00 -4.13 -6.05
C SER A 51 10.57 -3.91 -6.51
N GLU A 52 9.69 -4.91 -6.41
CA GLU A 52 8.33 -4.87 -6.95
C GLU A 52 7.33 -5.66 -6.10
N VAL A 53 6.07 -5.22 -6.08
CA VAL A 53 4.97 -5.87 -5.37
C VAL A 53 3.77 -6.04 -6.28
N LYS A 54 3.11 -7.19 -6.18
CA LYS A 54 1.79 -7.38 -6.78
C LYS A 54 0.74 -6.76 -5.88
N VAL A 55 -0.15 -5.99 -6.47
CA VAL A 55 -1.20 -5.24 -5.77
C VAL A 55 -2.52 -5.49 -6.49
N ARG A 56 -3.56 -5.78 -5.73
CA ARG A 56 -4.94 -5.84 -6.22
C ARG A 56 -5.63 -4.53 -5.88
N LEU A 57 -6.11 -3.84 -6.91
CA LEU A 57 -6.85 -2.59 -6.82
C LEU A 57 -8.34 -2.90 -6.93
N TYR A 58 -9.15 -2.41 -5.98
CA TYR A 58 -10.59 -2.59 -5.99
C TYR A 58 -11.26 -1.34 -6.59
N GLN A 59 -11.63 -1.43 -7.87
CA GLN A 59 -12.29 -0.36 -8.61
C GLN A 59 -13.79 -0.66 -8.78
N PRO A 60 -14.64 0.35 -9.08
CA PRO A 60 -16.07 0.13 -9.35
C PRO A 60 -16.34 -0.87 -10.48
N ALA A 61 -15.47 -0.92 -11.50
CA ALA A 61 -15.59 -1.85 -12.63
C ALA A 61 -15.13 -3.29 -12.31
N GLY A 62 -14.51 -3.52 -11.15
CA GLY A 62 -13.95 -4.80 -10.74
C GLY A 62 -12.56 -4.68 -10.13
N ALA A 63 -12.05 -5.81 -9.63
CA ALA A 63 -10.70 -5.87 -9.08
C ALA A 63 -9.67 -6.09 -10.20
N VAL A 64 -8.64 -5.24 -10.24
CA VAL A 64 -7.52 -5.32 -11.19
C VAL A 64 -6.25 -5.67 -10.43
N THR A 65 -5.37 -6.47 -11.02
CA THR A 65 -4.05 -6.76 -10.44
C THR A 65 -2.97 -6.01 -11.21
N GLU A 66 -2.12 -5.28 -10.50
CA GLU A 66 -0.96 -4.56 -11.03
C GLU A 66 0.32 -5.03 -10.33
N THR A 67 1.46 -4.86 -11.00
CA THR A 67 2.78 -4.98 -10.39
C THR A 67 3.34 -3.58 -10.22
N TRP A 68 3.57 -3.15 -8.99
CA TRP A 68 4.09 -1.84 -8.66
C TRP A 68 5.57 -1.91 -8.34
N ARG A 69 6.32 -0.91 -8.79
CA ARG A 69 7.73 -0.75 -8.45
C ARG A 69 7.88 -0.05 -7.10
N ILE A 70 8.80 -0.56 -6.29
CA ILE A 70 9.21 0.05 -5.03
C ILE A 70 10.42 0.95 -5.30
N ILE A 71 10.26 2.23 -5.01
CA ILE A 71 11.30 3.25 -5.11
C ILE A 71 11.73 3.58 -3.69
N ARG A 72 13.03 3.44 -3.40
CA ARG A 72 13.63 3.75 -2.11
C ARG A 72 14.57 4.94 -2.28
N GLU A 73 14.28 6.01 -1.57
CA GLU A 73 14.99 7.28 -1.69
C GLU A 73 15.24 7.87 -0.30
N LYS A 74 16.05 8.92 -0.27
CA LYS A 74 16.27 9.76 0.90
C LYS A 74 15.55 11.09 0.68
N ASP A 75 14.80 11.55 1.67
CA ASP A 75 14.25 12.91 1.63
C ASP A 75 15.36 13.97 1.86
N ALA A 76 14.99 15.25 1.80
CA ALA A 76 15.93 16.36 2.03
C ALA A 76 16.59 16.34 3.42
N ARG A 77 16.00 15.61 4.39
CA ARG A 77 16.51 15.43 5.75
C ARG A 77 17.24 14.10 5.95
N GLN A 78 17.50 13.36 4.87
CA GLN A 78 18.15 12.04 4.88
C GLN A 78 17.34 10.92 5.55
N ASN A 79 16.02 11.09 5.68
CA ASN A 79 15.14 10.00 6.11
C ASN A 79 14.86 9.06 4.94
N ASP A 80 14.81 7.75 5.21
CA ASP A 80 14.36 6.76 4.23
C ASP A 80 12.89 6.99 3.89
N ILE A 81 12.60 7.15 2.60
CA ILE A 81 11.23 7.19 2.08
C ILE A 81 11.04 6.04 1.10
N ILE A 82 9.86 5.44 1.15
CA ILE A 82 9.43 4.41 0.21
C ILE A 82 8.26 4.97 -0.59
N ARG A 83 8.43 5.01 -1.92
CA ARG A 83 7.37 5.36 -2.87
C ARG A 83 7.00 4.13 -3.68
N LEU A 84 5.75 4.07 -4.13
CA LEU A 84 5.27 3.04 -5.03
C LEU A 84 4.94 3.68 -6.37
N GLN A 85 5.33 3.03 -7.46
CA GLN A 85 5.07 3.47 -8.83
C GLN A 85 4.26 2.41 -9.56
N ARG A 86 3.17 2.84 -10.18
CA ARG A 86 2.30 1.99 -11.01
C ARG A 86 2.94 1.67 -12.37
N PRO A 87 2.44 0.65 -13.10
CA PRO A 87 2.95 0.31 -14.44
C PRO A 87 2.88 1.46 -15.45
N ASN A 88 1.93 2.38 -15.29
CA ASN A 88 1.79 3.57 -16.14
C ASN A 88 2.79 4.70 -15.80
N GLY A 89 3.69 4.49 -14.84
CA GLY A 89 4.69 5.47 -14.40
C GLY A 89 4.20 6.43 -13.31
N ALA A 90 2.90 6.43 -12.96
CA ALA A 90 2.36 7.29 -11.92
C ALA A 90 2.82 6.85 -10.52
N LEU A 91 3.09 7.82 -9.65
CA LEU A 91 3.37 7.57 -8.24
C LEU A 91 2.06 7.37 -7.47
N VAL A 92 2.05 6.40 -6.58
CA VAL A 92 0.93 6.14 -5.67
C VAL A 92 1.05 7.06 -4.48
N MET A 93 0.00 7.86 -4.25
CA MET A 93 -0.05 8.78 -3.13
C MET A 93 -0.79 8.12 -1.98
N GLN A 94 -0.15 8.06 -0.81
CA GLN A 94 -0.82 7.59 0.40
C GLN A 94 -1.83 8.65 0.84
N ASN A 95 -3.07 8.24 1.09
CA ASN A 95 -4.04 9.11 1.72
C ASN A 95 -3.64 9.28 3.20
N LEU A 96 -2.92 10.36 3.50
CA LEU A 96 -2.65 10.82 4.87
C LEU A 96 -3.89 11.49 5.50
N GLN A 97 -5.11 11.06 5.15
CA GLN A 97 -6.31 11.44 5.92
C GLN A 97 -6.46 10.47 7.10
N GLY A 98 -5.58 10.64 8.07
CA GLY A 98 -5.56 9.88 9.30
C GLY A 98 -4.85 10.67 10.40
N LYS A 99 -5.60 11.58 11.02
CA LYS A 99 -5.32 12.36 12.25
C LYS A 99 -4.64 13.74 12.08
N GLU A 100 -5.49 14.77 11.98
CA GLU A 100 -5.35 15.96 12.82
C GLU A 100 -6.66 16.15 13.63
N SER A 101 -6.60 15.78 14.91
CA SER A 101 -7.40 16.31 16.03
C SER A 101 -6.89 15.65 17.31
N PRO A 102 -6.79 16.36 18.45
CA PRO A 102 -7.49 17.60 18.79
C PRO A 102 -6.64 18.87 18.71
#